data_AF-A0A1Q3MPR5-F1
#
_entry.id   AF-A0A1Q3MPR5-F1
#
_cell.length_a   1.000
_cell.length_b   1.000
_cell.length_c   1.000
_cell.angle_alpha   90.00
_cell.angle_beta   90.00
_cell.angle_gamma   90.00
#
_symmetry.space_group_name_H-M   'P 1'
#
loop_
_entity.id
_entity.type
_entity.pdbx_description
1 polymer ?
#
loop_
_entity_poly.entity_id
_entity_poly.type
_entity_poly.pdbx_seq_one_letter_code
_entity_poly.pdbx_strand_id
1 'polypeptide(L)'
;MTPLMRALYGALLGSILTLIVHPRSRPFILGAFEFSKNPAIRAKTNLPGPFPKALPDPTTPLNASMWIHVAAEKLAAREPLTRKELTALANLSASWQKKDPQNAFWRFARTVFLNADGNSNAARAEWLSAARCLIYNDQQSNRLDMIRKEIGSQFFPGAWQFAYVYRFRSVAFSRLVESYVRDLIMAIGPPEPTATGLKVESKSELELRYATMLNGALMREGSRSLAIMRSGIAIVEIASHPKELRSETSIKRLLIAHSDFKEALKSQKMIDQANRVQEIYNNNDAWSALSQREDTEENAAYLTFQSSVIPALPGAILMVAGIGFLITRLSLLMKYVSGQSERAFLSLALTLGLLSSGLILYLTHSILAFAASGLACGFIAVRPKFTRRKPPEGLGPLFTFANLMLAPSFLLLTSLFFLSRTIPVVANIEAFNMQIDLFSNADLLAGLSLLVLCMLYLISPLWAFAQHIRTAVVLTEGLKMFGSMLLTMGLVFTVVATPICIYFEDQAQPILKSLVENEPTYYVGL
;
A
#
# COMPACT_ATOMS: atom_id res chain seq x y z
N MET A 1 -43.19 -5.81 -15.34
CA MET A 1 -42.45 -4.54 -15.17
C MET A 1 -43.31 -3.42 -15.67
N THR A 2 -43.47 -2.37 -14.86
CA THR A 2 -44.16 -1.13 -15.25
C THR A 2 -43.32 -0.33 -16.28
N PRO A 3 -43.94 0.57 -17.06
CA PRO A 3 -43.22 1.45 -17.98
C PRO A 3 -42.12 2.26 -17.29
N LEU A 4 -42.40 2.77 -16.07
CA LEU A 4 -41.43 3.51 -15.25
C LEU A 4 -40.18 2.68 -14.93
N MET A 5 -40.34 1.42 -14.53
CA MET A 5 -39.19 0.54 -14.25
C MET A 5 -38.36 0.28 -15.51
N ARG A 6 -38.99 0.13 -16.68
CA ARG A 6 -38.27 -0.04 -17.95
C ARG A 6 -37.46 1.22 -18.29
N ALA A 7 -38.06 2.40 -18.12
CA ALA A 7 -37.38 3.68 -18.32
C ALA A 7 -36.19 3.84 -17.36
N LEU A 8 -36.36 3.47 -16.08
CA LEU A 8 -35.28 3.51 -15.08
C LEU A 8 -34.11 2.60 -15.45
N TYR A 9 -34.35 1.33 -15.79
CA TYR A 9 -33.27 0.43 -16.21
C TYR A 9 -32.62 0.89 -17.53
N GLY A 10 -33.40 1.42 -18.46
CA GLY A 10 -32.87 2.01 -19.69
C GLY A 10 -31.93 3.18 -19.42
N ALA A 11 -32.33 4.09 -18.51
CA ALA A 11 -31.49 5.20 -18.07
C ALA A 11 -30.22 4.72 -17.35
N LEU A 12 -30.34 3.78 -16.41
CA LEU A 12 -29.18 3.24 -15.68
C LEU A 12 -28.17 2.54 -16.60
N LEU A 13 -28.65 1.70 -17.52
CA LEU A 13 -27.79 1.04 -18.50
C LEU A 13 -27.16 2.05 -19.46
N GLY A 14 -27.91 3.05 -19.92
CA GLY A 14 -27.39 4.15 -20.73
C GLY A 14 -26.30 4.95 -20.00
N SER A 15 -26.50 5.24 -18.72
CA SER A 15 -25.49 5.89 -17.88
C SER A 15 -24.23 5.06 -17.73
N ILE A 16 -24.35 3.75 -17.47
CA ILE A 16 -23.18 2.85 -17.36
C ILE A 16 -22.42 2.75 -18.68
N LEU A 17 -23.13 2.62 -19.81
CA LEU A 17 -22.49 2.63 -21.13
C LEU A 17 -21.75 3.94 -21.37
N THR A 18 -22.34 5.08 -20.99
CA THR A 18 -21.69 6.39 -21.07
C THR A 18 -20.44 6.44 -20.20
N LEU A 19 -20.48 5.91 -18.97
CA LEU A 19 -19.33 5.82 -18.06
C LEU A 19 -18.23 4.89 -18.59
N ILE A 20 -18.58 3.80 -19.28
CA ILE A 20 -17.61 2.90 -19.91
C ILE A 20 -16.90 3.57 -21.09
N VAL A 21 -17.64 4.34 -21.90
CA VAL A 21 -17.10 5.05 -23.07
C VAL A 21 -16.27 6.26 -22.65
N HIS A 22 -16.63 6.94 -21.57
CA HIS A 22 -15.95 8.14 -21.13
C HIS A 22 -14.54 7.83 -20.57
N PRO A 23 -13.45 8.39 -21.15
CA PRO A 23 -12.07 7.99 -20.84
C PRO A 23 -11.70 8.07 -19.36
N ARG A 24 -12.24 9.06 -18.63
CA ARG A 24 -11.91 9.29 -17.21
C ARG A 24 -12.55 8.28 -16.27
N SER A 25 -13.75 7.80 -16.58
CA SER A 25 -14.51 6.86 -15.74
C SER A 25 -14.21 5.40 -16.08
N ARG A 26 -13.75 5.15 -17.30
CA ARG A 26 -13.42 3.80 -17.79
C ARG A 26 -12.51 3.01 -16.84
N PRO A 27 -11.42 3.57 -16.25
CA PRO A 27 -10.59 2.85 -15.28
C PRO A 27 -11.36 2.36 -14.04
N PHE A 28 -12.33 3.15 -13.56
CA PHE A 28 -13.10 2.85 -12.35
C PHE A 28 -14.14 1.75 -12.55
N ILE A 29 -14.67 1.65 -13.76
CA ILE A 29 -15.64 0.64 -14.14
C ILE A 29 -14.93 -0.65 -14.55
N LEU A 30 -13.92 -0.55 -15.42
CA LEU A 30 -13.25 -1.72 -16.00
C LEU A 30 -12.10 -2.26 -15.14
N GLY A 31 -11.52 -1.45 -14.26
CA GLY A 31 -10.38 -1.86 -13.42
C GLY A 31 -10.70 -3.03 -12.48
N ALA A 32 -11.97 -3.19 -12.08
CA ALA A 32 -12.38 -4.35 -11.30
C ALA A 32 -12.39 -5.67 -12.09
N PHE A 33 -12.44 -5.61 -13.43
CA PHE A 33 -12.37 -6.78 -14.32
C PHE A 33 -10.93 -7.25 -14.54
N GLU A 34 -9.94 -6.43 -14.18
CA GLU A 34 -8.55 -6.83 -14.14
C GLU A 34 -8.28 -7.63 -12.85
N PHE A 35 -8.81 -8.84 -12.79
CA PHE A 35 -8.54 -9.76 -11.70
C PHE A 35 -7.11 -10.25 -11.75
N SER A 36 -6.43 -10.13 -10.62
CA SER A 36 -5.12 -10.74 -10.44
C SER A 36 -5.29 -12.26 -10.23
N LYS A 37 -4.71 -13.09 -11.11
CA LYS A 37 -4.78 -14.56 -11.02
C LYS A 37 -3.91 -15.09 -9.85
N ASN A 38 -4.51 -15.25 -8.65
CA ASN A 38 -4.09 -16.02 -7.43
C ASN A 38 -2.59 -16.04 -6.95
N PRO A 39 -2.28 -16.16 -5.64
CA PRO A 39 -1.25 -15.48 -4.85
C PRO A 39 0.23 -15.77 -5.20
N ALA A 40 0.52 -16.55 -6.23
CA ALA A 40 1.79 -16.48 -6.99
C ALA A 40 1.94 -15.15 -7.78
N ILE A 41 1.11 -14.17 -7.45
CA ILE A 41 0.83 -12.93 -8.15
C ILE A 41 2.04 -12.01 -8.19
N ARG A 42 2.76 -11.75 -7.09
CA ARG A 42 4.00 -10.96 -7.16
C ARG A 42 5.07 -11.59 -8.06
N ALA A 43 5.10 -12.92 -8.17
CA ALA A 43 6.03 -13.63 -9.05
C ALA A 43 5.58 -13.71 -10.52
N LYS A 44 4.30 -13.44 -10.81
CA LYS A 44 3.68 -13.58 -12.15
C LYS A 44 3.07 -12.30 -12.74
N THR A 45 2.78 -11.26 -11.95
CA THR A 45 2.20 -10.02 -12.47
C THR A 45 3.20 -9.12 -13.18
N ASN A 46 4.48 -9.53 -13.26
CA ASN A 46 5.56 -8.71 -13.78
C ASN A 46 5.58 -7.30 -13.16
N LEU A 47 4.97 -7.12 -11.98
CA LEU A 47 5.09 -5.87 -11.25
C LEU A 47 6.56 -5.79 -10.83
N PRO A 48 7.30 -4.75 -11.23
CA PRO A 48 8.71 -4.66 -10.91
C PRO A 48 8.87 -4.67 -9.39
N GLY A 49 9.49 -5.73 -8.87
CA GLY A 49 9.94 -5.73 -7.48
C GLY A 49 10.98 -4.62 -7.27
N PRO A 50 11.23 -4.20 -6.03
CA PRO A 50 12.24 -3.19 -5.73
C PRO A 50 13.63 -3.62 -6.20
N PHE A 51 13.86 -4.94 -6.23
CA PHE A 51 15.09 -5.58 -6.67
C PHE A 51 14.75 -6.65 -7.71
N PRO A 52 15.17 -6.49 -8.96
CA PRO A 52 14.97 -7.50 -9.98
C PRO A 52 15.80 -8.73 -9.64
N LYS A 53 15.33 -9.90 -10.06
CA LYS A 53 16.05 -11.18 -9.87
C LYS A 53 17.47 -11.14 -10.45
N ALA A 54 17.67 -10.35 -11.50
CA ALA A 54 18.97 -10.01 -12.06
C ALA A 54 19.11 -8.49 -12.09
N LEU A 55 20.22 -7.97 -11.57
CA LEU A 55 20.48 -6.54 -11.59
C LEU A 55 20.87 -6.09 -12.99
N PRO A 56 20.36 -4.93 -13.46
CA PRO A 56 20.71 -4.41 -14.76
C PRO A 56 22.19 -3.97 -14.79
N ASP A 57 22.78 -3.91 -15.98
CA ASP A 57 24.14 -3.41 -16.12
C ASP A 57 24.26 -1.98 -15.58
N PRO A 58 25.31 -1.65 -14.81
CA PRO A 58 25.46 -0.37 -14.14
C PRO A 58 26.00 0.73 -15.07
N THR A 59 25.43 0.83 -16.28
CA THR A 59 25.82 1.78 -17.34
C THR A 59 25.20 3.16 -17.16
N THR A 60 24.08 3.25 -16.43
CA THR A 60 23.37 4.48 -16.09
C THR A 60 23.48 4.77 -14.58
N PRO A 61 23.35 6.03 -14.13
CA PRO A 61 23.44 6.35 -12.70
C PRO A 61 22.32 5.68 -11.90
N LEU A 62 21.15 5.52 -12.52
CA LEU A 62 19.99 4.84 -11.92
C LEU A 62 20.25 3.35 -11.71
N ASN A 63 20.84 2.67 -12.69
CA ASN A 63 21.19 1.25 -12.54
C ASN A 63 22.32 1.08 -11.53
N ALA A 64 23.33 1.94 -11.57
CA ALA A 64 24.44 1.87 -10.63
C ALA A 64 24.02 2.14 -9.17
N SER A 65 23.12 3.09 -8.93
CA SER A 65 22.58 3.30 -7.58
C SER A 65 21.76 2.10 -7.12
N MET A 66 21.08 1.38 -8.02
CA MET A 66 20.38 0.15 -7.68
C MET A 66 21.32 -0.90 -7.07
N TRP A 67 22.51 -1.11 -7.65
CA TRP A 67 23.51 -2.02 -7.09
C TRP A 67 23.92 -1.62 -5.66
N ILE A 68 24.09 -0.32 -5.41
CA ILE A 68 24.42 0.22 -4.08
C ILE A 68 23.27 -0.05 -3.08
N HIS A 69 22.02 0.22 -3.47
CA HIS A 69 20.86 0.00 -2.60
C HIS A 69 20.63 -1.48 -2.31
N VAL A 70 20.78 -2.37 -3.28
CA VAL A 70 20.69 -3.83 -3.08
C VAL A 70 21.76 -4.30 -2.10
N ALA A 71 23.00 -3.85 -2.29
CA ALA A 71 24.09 -4.19 -1.39
C ALA A 71 23.84 -3.65 0.03
N ALA A 72 23.27 -2.46 0.15
CA ALA A 72 22.90 -1.88 1.43
C ALA A 72 21.81 -2.69 2.16
N GLU A 73 20.77 -3.13 1.45
CA GLU A 73 19.73 -4.00 2.01
C GLU A 73 20.29 -5.35 2.47
N LYS A 74 21.20 -5.97 1.69
CA LYS A 74 21.88 -7.20 2.10
C LYS A 74 22.65 -7.02 3.41
N LEU A 75 23.44 -5.95 3.51
CA LEU A 75 24.19 -5.64 4.73
C LEU A 75 23.26 -5.36 5.92
N ALA A 76 22.15 -4.64 5.69
CA ALA A 76 21.14 -4.39 6.72
C ALA A 76 20.44 -5.67 7.19
N ALA A 77 20.20 -6.62 6.29
CA ALA A 77 19.70 -7.96 6.57
C ALA A 77 20.75 -8.90 7.20
N ARG A 78 21.97 -8.40 7.46
CA ARG A 78 23.12 -9.17 7.97
C ARG A 78 23.57 -10.29 7.03
N GLU A 79 23.27 -10.19 5.75
CA GLU A 79 23.84 -11.05 4.72
C GLU A 79 25.26 -10.57 4.39
N PRO A 80 26.29 -11.43 4.52
CA PRO A 80 27.66 -11.01 4.27
C PRO A 80 27.90 -10.78 2.78
N LEU A 81 28.54 -9.65 2.44
CA LEU A 81 29.11 -9.41 1.11
C LEU A 81 30.55 -9.90 1.08
N THR A 82 30.93 -10.56 -0.01
CA THR A 82 32.32 -10.99 -0.21
C THR A 82 33.24 -9.78 -0.43
N ARG A 83 34.52 -9.96 -0.11
CA ARG A 83 35.54 -8.92 -0.34
C ARG A 83 35.58 -8.44 -1.80
N LYS A 84 35.38 -9.36 -2.74
CA LYS A 84 35.32 -9.07 -4.18
C LYS A 84 34.12 -8.18 -4.52
N GLU A 85 32.96 -8.44 -3.94
CA GLU A 85 31.76 -7.62 -4.13
C GLU A 85 31.94 -6.22 -3.53
N LEU A 86 32.47 -6.13 -2.31
CA LEU A 86 32.76 -4.84 -1.66
C LEU A 86 33.74 -4.00 -2.49
N THR A 87 34.82 -4.61 -2.99
CA THR A 87 35.78 -3.95 -3.87
C THR A 87 35.12 -3.51 -5.18
N ALA A 88 34.28 -4.36 -5.78
CA ALA A 88 33.55 -4.02 -7.00
C ALA A 88 32.59 -2.84 -6.79
N LEU A 89 31.87 -2.79 -5.67
CA LEU A 89 30.96 -1.70 -5.32
C LEU A 89 31.70 -0.39 -5.02
N ALA A 90 32.85 -0.46 -4.34
CA ALA A 90 33.71 0.70 -4.12
C ALA A 90 34.26 1.26 -5.45
N ASN A 91 34.68 0.38 -6.36
CA ASN A 91 35.15 0.75 -7.70
C ASN A 91 34.02 1.32 -8.58
N LEU A 92 32.83 0.72 -8.51
CA LEU A 92 31.64 1.21 -9.18
C LEU A 92 31.32 2.64 -8.72
N SER A 93 31.29 2.86 -7.40
CA SER A 93 31.06 4.17 -6.80
C SER A 93 32.12 5.18 -7.22
N ALA A 94 33.40 4.79 -7.25
CA ALA A 94 34.49 5.63 -7.73
C ALA A 94 34.36 6.02 -9.22
N SER A 95 33.87 5.09 -10.06
CA SER A 95 33.65 5.36 -11.48
C SER A 95 32.53 6.38 -11.71
N TRP A 96 31.46 6.31 -10.92
CA TRP A 96 30.33 7.25 -11.00
C TRP A 96 30.63 8.58 -10.35
N GLN A 97 31.40 8.60 -9.26
CA GLN A 97 31.98 9.81 -8.69
C GLN A 97 32.78 10.61 -9.73
N LYS A 98 33.48 9.97 -10.67
CA LYS A 98 34.18 10.69 -11.76
C LYS A 98 33.22 11.31 -12.78
N LYS A 99 32.09 10.64 -13.04
CA LYS A 99 31.06 11.09 -14.00
C LYS A 99 30.13 12.15 -13.41
N ASP A 100 29.88 12.09 -12.11
CA ASP A 100 29.00 12.97 -11.35
C ASP A 100 29.71 13.42 -10.05
N PRO A 101 30.73 14.31 -10.17
CA PRO A 101 31.62 14.66 -9.05
C PRO A 101 30.96 15.52 -7.97
N GLN A 102 29.85 16.20 -8.30
CA GLN A 102 29.15 17.09 -7.40
C GLN A 102 28.16 16.37 -6.48
N ASN A 103 27.81 15.11 -6.78
CA ASN A 103 26.87 14.33 -6.00
C ASN A 103 27.56 13.53 -4.88
N ALA A 104 27.24 13.88 -3.64
CA ALA A 104 27.78 13.26 -2.43
C ALA A 104 27.42 11.77 -2.30
N PHE A 105 26.31 11.32 -2.90
CA PHE A 105 25.84 9.93 -2.82
C PHE A 105 26.93 8.92 -3.21
N TRP A 106 27.66 9.16 -4.30
CA TRP A 106 28.70 8.25 -4.79
C TRP A 106 29.88 8.15 -3.81
N ARG A 107 30.24 9.26 -3.17
CA ARG A 107 31.31 9.28 -2.18
C ARG A 107 30.88 8.60 -0.88
N PHE A 108 29.65 8.83 -0.43
CA PHE A 108 29.10 8.14 0.74
C PHE A 108 29.10 6.62 0.51
N ALA A 109 28.69 6.17 -0.67
CA ALA A 109 28.66 4.76 -1.00
C ALA A 109 30.08 4.16 -0.98
N ARG A 110 31.03 4.85 -1.61
CA ARG A 110 32.43 4.43 -1.60
C ARG A 110 33.00 4.36 -0.19
N THR A 111 32.72 5.35 0.66
CA THR A 111 33.12 5.37 2.06
C THR A 111 32.60 4.15 2.83
N VAL A 112 31.30 3.86 2.72
CA VAL A 112 30.68 2.71 3.41
C VAL A 112 31.32 1.39 2.97
N PHE A 113 31.49 1.17 1.66
CA PHE A 113 32.06 -0.08 1.16
C PHE A 113 33.56 -0.22 1.42
N LEU A 114 34.34 0.87 1.40
CA LEU A 114 35.74 0.86 1.81
C LEU A 114 35.90 0.53 3.30
N ASN A 115 35.02 1.08 4.15
CA ASN A 115 35.02 0.76 5.57
C ASN A 115 34.65 -0.71 5.81
N ALA A 116 33.63 -1.22 5.11
CA ALA A 116 33.23 -2.63 5.18
C ALA A 116 34.33 -3.59 4.67
N ASP A 117 35.18 -3.16 3.73
CA ASP A 117 36.37 -3.92 3.28
C ASP A 117 37.57 -3.82 4.26
N GLY A 118 37.43 -3.06 5.36
CA GLY A 118 38.48 -2.85 6.36
C GLY A 118 39.48 -1.75 6.00
N ASN A 119 39.24 -0.96 4.95
CA ASN A 119 40.09 0.14 4.53
C ASN A 119 39.62 1.48 5.13
N SER A 120 39.68 1.59 6.46
CA SER A 120 39.14 2.74 7.21
C SER A 120 39.82 4.07 6.86
N ASN A 121 41.12 4.06 6.52
CA ASN A 121 41.85 5.26 6.12
C ASN A 121 41.35 5.83 4.79
N ALA A 122 41.17 4.97 3.79
CA ALA A 122 40.62 5.40 2.50
C ALA A 122 39.15 5.83 2.65
N ALA A 123 38.37 5.13 3.47
CA ALA A 123 36.99 5.50 3.77
C ALA A 123 36.90 6.91 4.38
N ARG A 124 37.75 7.22 5.37
CA ARG A 124 37.84 8.54 6.01
C ARG A 124 38.23 9.64 5.02
N ALA A 125 39.19 9.38 4.13
CA ALA A 125 39.60 10.34 3.11
C ALA A 125 38.48 10.66 2.12
N GLU A 126 37.72 9.64 1.69
CA GLU A 126 36.54 9.85 0.83
C GLU A 126 35.42 10.60 1.56
N TRP A 127 35.20 10.32 2.86
CA TRP A 127 34.20 11.02 3.68
C TRP A 127 34.50 12.52 3.79
N LEU A 128 35.75 12.88 4.11
CA LEU A 128 36.22 14.27 4.14
C LEU A 128 36.05 14.96 2.79
N SER A 129 36.30 14.22 1.70
CA SER A 129 36.16 14.75 0.35
C SER A 129 34.69 14.93 -0.05
N ALA A 130 33.77 14.16 0.52
CA ALA A 130 32.34 14.29 0.27
C ALA A 130 31.75 15.60 0.77
N ALA A 131 32.35 16.19 1.82
CA ALA A 131 31.90 17.48 2.37
C ALA A 131 32.08 18.66 1.40
N ARG A 132 32.80 18.45 0.30
CA ARG A 132 33.00 19.44 -0.78
C ARG A 132 32.02 19.28 -1.94
N CYS A 133 31.15 18.28 -1.90
CA CYS A 133 30.09 18.11 -2.88
C CYS A 133 29.00 19.17 -2.71
N LEU A 134 28.20 19.36 -3.76
CA LEU A 134 27.16 20.40 -3.78
C LEU A 134 25.76 19.84 -3.54
N ILE A 135 25.52 18.59 -3.95
CA ILE A 135 24.20 17.97 -3.90
C ILE A 135 24.27 16.55 -3.34
N TYR A 136 23.14 16.09 -2.82
CA TYR A 136 22.91 14.66 -2.54
C TYR A 136 21.72 14.19 -3.37
N ASN A 137 21.92 13.14 -4.16
CA ASN A 137 20.85 12.48 -4.91
C ASN A 137 21.13 10.97 -5.03
N ASP A 138 20.32 10.16 -4.36
CA ASP A 138 20.41 8.70 -4.32
C ASP A 138 19.69 7.99 -5.49
N GLN A 139 19.15 8.78 -6.42
CA GLN A 139 18.41 8.37 -7.62
C GLN A 139 17.13 7.55 -7.35
N GLN A 140 16.67 7.45 -6.10
CA GLN A 140 15.52 6.61 -5.77
C GLN A 140 14.22 7.14 -6.36
N SER A 141 13.92 8.44 -6.23
CA SER A 141 12.69 9.03 -6.79
C SER A 141 12.59 8.79 -8.31
N ASN A 142 13.68 8.97 -9.06
CA ASN A 142 13.72 8.73 -10.50
C ASN A 142 13.44 7.27 -10.86
N ARG A 143 14.02 6.34 -10.09
CA ARG A 143 13.78 4.89 -10.24
C ARG A 143 12.34 4.51 -9.94
N LEU A 144 11.76 5.03 -8.87
CA LEU A 144 10.39 4.74 -8.48
C LEU A 144 9.39 5.30 -9.50
N ASP A 145 9.62 6.50 -10.06
CA ASP A 145 8.79 7.02 -11.15
C ASP A 145 8.94 6.19 -12.44
N MET A 146 10.13 5.69 -12.76
CA MET A 146 10.34 4.77 -13.88
C MET A 146 9.54 3.47 -13.70
N ILE A 147 9.62 2.84 -12.51
CA ILE A 147 8.84 1.64 -12.17
C ILE A 147 7.33 1.94 -12.26
N ARG A 148 6.89 3.09 -11.75
CA ARG A 148 5.49 3.52 -11.86
C ARG A 148 5.05 3.68 -13.31
N LYS A 149 5.87 4.28 -14.17
CA LYS A 149 5.59 4.41 -15.61
C LYS A 149 5.49 3.05 -16.29
N GLU A 150 6.35 2.10 -15.92
CA GLU A 150 6.28 0.72 -16.40
C GLU A 150 4.98 0.04 -15.98
N ILE A 151 4.56 0.18 -14.72
CA ILE A 151 3.26 -0.31 -14.23
C ILE A 151 2.10 0.36 -14.99
N GLY A 152 2.15 1.68 -15.18
CA GLY A 152 1.15 2.42 -15.95
C GLY A 152 1.10 2.08 -17.44
N SER A 153 2.12 1.41 -17.99
CA SER A 153 2.08 0.88 -19.35
C SER A 153 1.34 -0.46 -19.44
N GLN A 154 1.25 -1.20 -18.33
CA GLN A 154 0.60 -2.51 -18.25
C GLN A 154 -0.83 -2.43 -17.69
N PHE A 155 -1.10 -1.44 -16.84
CA PHE A 155 -2.35 -1.28 -16.10
C PHE A 155 -2.87 0.15 -16.17
N PHE A 156 -4.15 0.35 -15.86
CA PHE A 156 -4.72 1.70 -15.83
C PHE A 156 -3.99 2.63 -14.84
N PRO A 157 -3.66 3.86 -15.26
CA PRO A 157 -3.02 4.85 -14.38
C PRO A 157 -3.93 5.21 -13.22
N GLY A 158 -3.35 5.32 -12.03
CA GLY A 158 -4.06 5.70 -10.81
C GLY A 158 -3.12 6.02 -9.64
N ALA A 159 -3.66 6.67 -8.62
CA ALA A 159 -3.00 7.03 -7.39
C ALA A 159 -2.40 5.82 -6.66
N TRP A 160 -3.05 4.65 -6.78
CA TRP A 160 -2.56 3.38 -6.21
C TRP A 160 -1.15 3.01 -6.69
N GLN A 161 -0.74 3.43 -7.89
CA GLN A 161 0.59 3.16 -8.44
C GLN A 161 1.66 3.95 -7.68
N PHE A 162 1.36 5.18 -7.28
CA PHE A 162 2.25 6.00 -6.45
C PHE A 162 2.37 5.39 -5.05
N ALA A 163 1.25 5.00 -4.44
CA ALA A 163 1.25 4.29 -3.16
C ALA A 163 2.09 2.99 -3.22
N TYR A 164 1.96 2.24 -4.33
CA TYR A 164 2.70 1.00 -4.55
C TYR A 164 4.21 1.20 -4.65
N VAL A 165 4.69 2.21 -5.38
CA VAL A 165 6.13 2.46 -5.52
C VAL A 165 6.72 3.16 -4.30
N TYR A 166 5.93 3.93 -3.56
CA TYR A 166 6.38 4.66 -2.38
C TYR A 166 7.05 3.75 -1.35
N ARG A 167 6.44 2.58 -1.08
CA ARG A 167 6.97 1.60 -0.10
C ARG A 167 8.29 0.95 -0.51
N PHE A 168 8.71 1.07 -1.77
CA PHE A 168 9.96 0.49 -2.28
C PHE A 168 11.15 1.44 -2.16
N ARG A 169 10.94 2.58 -1.51
CA ARG A 169 12.02 3.45 -1.11
C ARG A 169 12.82 2.80 0.02
N SER A 170 14.10 2.58 -0.23
CA SER A 170 15.03 1.99 0.74
C SER A 170 15.60 3.06 1.66
N VAL A 171 15.67 2.70 2.95
CA VAL A 171 16.37 3.47 4.00
C VAL A 171 17.62 2.73 4.49
N ALA A 172 17.94 1.57 3.92
CA ALA A 172 19.07 0.76 4.38
C ALA A 172 20.40 1.49 4.17
N PHE A 173 20.57 2.12 3.01
CA PHE A 173 21.79 2.86 2.72
C PHE A 173 22.02 4.04 3.67
N SER A 174 20.98 4.82 3.98
CA SER A 174 21.09 5.95 4.91
C SER A 174 21.48 5.50 6.32
N ARG A 175 20.93 4.37 6.77
CA ARG A 175 21.28 3.76 8.07
C ARG A 175 22.73 3.25 8.10
N LEU A 176 23.24 2.69 7.00
CA LEU A 176 24.65 2.29 6.92
C LEU A 176 25.59 3.50 6.99
N VAL A 177 25.25 4.60 6.32
CA VAL A 177 26.02 5.85 6.41
C VAL A 177 25.99 6.37 7.85
N GLU A 178 24.83 6.41 8.49
CA GLU A 178 24.70 6.84 9.89
C GLU A 178 25.51 5.94 10.84
N SER A 179 25.47 4.62 10.66
CA SER A 179 26.27 3.66 11.44
C SER A 179 27.77 3.92 11.25
N TYR A 180 28.22 4.09 10.01
CA TYR A 180 29.61 4.43 9.73
C TYR A 180 30.04 5.72 10.42
N VAL A 181 29.20 6.76 10.35
CA VAL A 181 29.48 8.04 11.02
C VAL A 181 29.57 7.86 12.54
N ARG A 182 28.66 7.08 13.12
CA ARG A 182 28.68 6.78 14.55
C ARG A 182 30.02 6.14 14.95
N ASP A 183 30.48 5.15 14.22
CA ASP A 183 31.76 4.47 14.46
C ASP A 183 32.95 5.41 14.23
N LEU A 184 32.92 6.21 13.16
CA LEU A 184 33.95 7.17 12.80
C LEU A 184 34.16 8.23 13.90
N ILE A 185 33.08 8.79 14.43
CA ILE A 185 33.15 9.75 15.53
C ILE A 185 33.43 9.02 16.87
N MET A 186 33.06 7.73 17.05
CA MET A 186 33.44 6.94 18.24
C MET A 186 34.95 6.71 18.35
N ALA A 187 35.62 6.63 17.21
CA ALA A 187 37.07 6.43 17.13
C ALA A 187 37.89 7.70 17.47
N ILE A 188 37.24 8.87 17.57
CA ILE A 188 37.89 10.10 18.02
C ILE A 188 38.25 9.94 19.51
N GLY A 189 39.51 10.21 19.86
CA GLY A 189 40.00 10.12 21.23
C GLY A 189 39.38 11.17 22.15
N PRO A 190 39.48 11.01 23.48
CA PRO A 190 39.16 12.12 24.38
C PRO A 190 40.10 13.30 24.09
N PRO A 191 39.63 14.55 24.22
CA PRO A 191 40.48 15.72 23.98
C PRO A 191 41.72 15.68 24.88
N GLU A 192 42.89 15.92 24.28
CA GLU A 192 44.15 15.87 25.01
C GLU A 192 44.25 17.03 26.01
N PRO A 193 44.71 16.78 27.25
CA PRO A 193 44.97 17.85 28.20
C PRO A 193 46.18 18.67 27.73
N THR A 194 45.97 19.96 27.44
CA THR A 194 47.10 20.86 27.18
C THR A 194 47.85 21.21 28.48
N ALA A 195 49.07 21.72 28.36
CA ALA A 195 49.90 22.18 29.49
C ALA A 195 49.25 23.24 30.40
N THR A 196 48.11 23.81 29.97
CA THR A 196 47.31 24.79 30.72
C THR A 196 46.07 24.18 31.40
N GLY A 197 45.86 22.87 31.28
CA GLY A 197 44.67 22.17 31.78
C GLY A 197 43.42 22.31 30.90
N LEU A 198 43.50 23.10 29.82
CA LEU A 198 42.44 23.22 28.82
C LEU A 198 42.42 21.97 27.93
N LYS A 199 41.27 21.29 27.87
CA LYS A 199 41.01 20.19 26.93
C LYS A 199 40.81 20.79 25.54
N VAL A 200 41.74 20.58 24.63
CA VAL A 200 41.67 21.13 23.28
C VAL A 200 41.61 19.98 22.28
N GLU A 201 40.53 19.90 21.52
CA GLU A 201 40.42 18.93 20.42
C GLU A 201 41.43 19.24 19.32
N SER A 202 41.96 18.19 18.69
CA SER A 202 42.91 18.36 17.58
C SER A 202 42.19 19.00 16.39
N LYS A 203 42.90 19.90 15.69
CA LYS A 203 42.37 20.54 14.48
C LYS A 203 41.86 19.53 13.45
N SER A 204 42.53 18.38 13.29
CA SER A 204 42.13 17.33 12.34
C SER A 204 40.85 16.58 12.76
N GLU A 205 40.56 16.53 14.06
CA GLU A 205 39.33 15.95 14.62
C GLU A 205 38.17 16.92 14.43
N LEU A 206 38.39 18.22 14.67
CA LEU A 206 37.40 19.26 14.40
C LEU A 206 37.07 19.37 12.92
N GLU A 207 38.07 19.25 12.02
CA GLU A 207 37.85 19.19 10.58
C GLU A 207 37.00 17.98 10.19
N LEU A 208 37.21 16.81 10.82
CA LEU A 208 36.42 15.62 10.60
C LEU A 208 34.96 15.79 11.06
N ARG A 209 34.77 16.35 12.26
CA ARG A 209 33.43 16.65 12.80
C ARG A 209 32.70 17.66 11.91
N TYR A 210 33.38 18.74 11.52
CA TYR A 210 32.83 19.74 10.61
C TYR A 210 32.45 19.15 9.24
N ALA A 211 33.31 18.33 8.64
CA ALA A 211 33.00 17.63 7.39
C ALA A 211 31.80 16.67 7.53
N THR A 212 31.71 15.97 8.67
CA THR A 212 30.58 15.08 8.98
C THR A 212 29.27 15.87 9.08
N MET A 213 29.30 17.03 9.74
CA MET A 213 28.15 17.91 9.82
C MET A 213 27.72 18.43 8.44
N LEU A 214 28.67 18.82 7.57
CA LEU A 214 28.37 19.21 6.18
C LEU A 214 27.74 18.07 5.38
N ASN A 215 28.27 16.85 5.51
CA ASN A 215 27.72 15.67 4.85
C ASN A 215 26.30 15.34 5.32
N GLY A 216 26.04 15.44 6.62
CA GLY A 216 24.69 15.29 7.19
C GLY A 216 23.71 16.34 6.64
N ALA A 217 24.14 17.60 6.56
CA ALA A 217 23.34 18.68 5.97
C ALA A 217 23.04 18.43 4.49
N LEU A 218 24.04 18.03 3.68
CA LEU A 218 23.86 17.67 2.27
C LEU A 218 22.83 16.54 2.12
N MET A 219 22.93 15.50 2.95
CA MET A 219 22.02 14.36 2.93
C MET A 219 20.60 14.77 3.31
N ARG A 220 20.44 15.55 4.39
CA ARG A 220 19.16 16.09 4.86
C ARG A 220 18.47 16.90 3.76
N GLU A 221 19.18 17.86 3.18
CA GLU A 221 18.64 18.81 2.20
C GLU A 221 18.39 18.18 0.82
N GLY A 222 19.24 17.22 0.40
CA GLY A 222 19.08 16.53 -0.88
C GLY A 222 18.15 15.32 -0.83
N SER A 223 17.82 14.82 0.37
CA SER A 223 16.94 13.67 0.52
C SER A 223 15.51 13.99 0.04
N ARG A 224 14.92 13.05 -0.70
CA ARG A 224 13.52 13.12 -1.15
C ARG A 224 12.59 12.32 -0.25
N SER A 225 13.04 12.01 0.97
CA SER A 225 12.29 11.22 1.95
C SER A 225 12.62 11.61 3.37
N LEU A 226 11.58 11.68 4.21
CA LEU A 226 11.72 12.00 5.63
C LEU A 226 12.57 10.98 6.38
N ALA A 227 12.45 9.68 6.05
CA ALA A 227 13.25 8.66 6.72
C ALA A 227 14.76 8.79 6.44
N ILE A 228 15.13 9.15 5.20
CA ILE A 228 16.53 9.44 4.83
C ILE A 228 16.98 10.76 5.44
N MET A 229 16.09 11.76 5.46
CA MET A 229 16.34 13.05 6.11
C MET A 229 16.63 12.89 7.59
N ARG A 230 15.89 12.04 8.32
CA ARG A 230 16.12 11.73 9.74
C ARG A 230 17.54 11.23 9.98
N SER A 231 18.08 10.37 9.11
CA SER A 231 19.50 9.97 9.19
C SER A 231 20.45 11.15 8.94
N GLY A 232 20.13 12.07 8.02
CA GLY A 232 20.90 13.30 7.82
C GLY A 232 20.91 14.22 9.06
N ILE A 233 19.75 14.41 9.69
CA ILE A 233 19.59 15.14 10.96
C ILE A 233 20.42 14.47 12.06
N ALA A 234 20.34 13.14 12.18
CA ALA A 234 21.10 12.38 13.16
C ALA A 234 22.62 12.50 12.93
N ILE A 235 23.10 12.51 11.68
CA ILE A 235 24.52 12.70 11.36
C ILE A 235 25.01 14.10 11.79
N VAL A 236 24.19 15.15 11.60
CA VAL A 236 24.50 16.50 12.09
C VAL A 236 24.63 16.53 13.61
N GLU A 237 23.71 15.89 14.33
CA GLU A 237 23.76 15.79 15.79
C GLU A 237 24.92 14.91 16.29
N ILE A 238 25.24 13.81 15.61
CA ILE A 238 26.39 12.97 15.99
C ILE A 238 27.70 13.75 15.85
N ALA A 239 27.80 14.63 14.86
CA ALA A 239 28.98 15.46 14.66
C ALA A 239 29.18 16.50 15.79
N SER A 240 28.10 16.97 16.41
CA SER A 240 28.12 18.01 17.44
C SER A 240 28.39 17.48 18.84
N HIS A 241 28.09 16.22 19.10
CA HIS A 241 28.19 15.66 20.45
C HIS A 241 29.55 15.01 20.73
N PRO A 242 30.27 15.45 21.79
CA PRO A 242 31.44 14.74 22.28
C PRO A 242 31.03 13.35 22.80
N LYS A 243 32.00 12.45 22.95
CA LYS A 243 31.75 11.03 23.28
C LYS A 243 30.93 10.84 24.57
N GLU A 244 31.11 11.74 25.52
CA GLU A 244 30.50 11.73 26.86
C GLU A 244 28.99 12.06 26.84
N LEU A 245 28.50 12.78 25.82
CA LEU A 245 27.11 13.27 25.77
C LEU A 245 26.20 12.42 24.88
N ARG A 246 26.63 11.22 24.46
CA ARG A 246 25.88 10.41 23.48
C ARG A 246 24.68 9.65 24.03
N SER A 247 24.70 9.29 25.31
CA SER A 247 23.54 8.75 26.02
C SER A 247 22.73 9.83 26.73
N GLU A 248 23.09 11.10 26.52
CA GLU A 248 22.44 12.21 27.18
C GLU A 248 21.09 12.48 26.52
N THR A 249 20.03 12.49 27.32
CA THR A 249 18.67 12.80 26.87
C THR A 249 18.28 14.24 27.19
N SER A 250 19.09 14.95 27.99
CA SER A 250 18.85 16.34 28.34
C SER A 250 19.11 17.28 27.16
N ILE A 251 18.03 17.83 26.59
CA ILE A 251 18.05 18.86 25.53
C ILE A 251 19.02 20.01 25.87
N LYS A 252 19.02 20.46 27.14
CA LYS A 252 19.92 21.53 27.60
C LYS A 252 21.39 21.19 27.42
N ARG A 253 21.80 19.95 27.70
CA ARG A 253 23.20 19.50 27.56
C ARG A 253 23.60 19.34 26.10
N LEU A 254 22.67 18.90 25.24
CA LEU A 254 22.90 18.81 23.79
C LEU A 254 23.08 20.21 23.17
N LEU A 255 22.29 21.20 23.59
CA LEU A 255 22.45 22.59 23.15
C LEU A 255 23.76 23.24 23.64
N ILE A 256 24.23 22.86 24.83
CA ILE A 256 25.55 23.29 25.31
C ILE A 256 26.64 22.68 24.41
N ALA A 257 26.54 21.40 24.05
CA ALA A 257 27.49 20.74 23.15
C ALA A 257 27.58 21.41 21.77
N HIS A 258 26.45 21.93 21.24
CA HIS A 258 26.45 22.71 20.01
C HIS A 258 27.30 23.99 20.14
N SER A 259 27.18 24.68 21.27
CA SER A 259 27.95 25.89 21.58
C SER A 259 29.43 25.56 21.78
N ASP A 260 29.73 24.50 22.52
CA ASP A 260 31.10 24.03 22.78
C ASP A 260 31.82 23.66 21.47
N PHE A 261 31.15 22.98 20.54
CA PHE A 261 31.74 22.64 19.24
C PHE A 261 32.09 23.89 18.42
N LYS A 262 31.21 24.90 18.43
CA LYS A 262 31.45 26.19 17.77
C LYS A 262 32.62 26.94 18.40
N GLU A 263 32.73 26.94 19.73
CA GLU A 263 33.84 27.54 20.45
C GLU A 263 35.16 26.81 20.18
N ALA A 264 35.14 25.48 20.08
CA ALA A 264 36.31 24.68 19.72
C ALA A 264 36.83 24.99 18.30
N LEU A 265 35.93 25.24 17.34
CA LEU A 265 36.34 25.70 16.01
C LEU A 265 36.96 27.10 16.05
N LYS A 266 36.38 28.02 16.82
CA LYS A 266 36.93 29.38 16.99
C LYS A 266 38.31 29.37 17.64
N SER A 267 38.51 28.54 18.66
CA SER A 267 39.81 28.43 19.36
C SER A 267 40.93 27.94 18.44
N GLN A 268 40.59 27.15 17.42
CA GLN A 268 41.50 26.69 16.35
C GLN A 268 41.56 27.61 15.13
N LYS A 269 41.05 28.86 15.24
CA LYS A 269 41.01 29.87 14.17
C LYS A 269 40.19 29.48 12.93
N MET A 270 39.21 28.58 13.10
CA MET A 270 38.27 28.15 12.04
C MET A 270 36.97 28.95 12.10
N ILE A 271 37.08 30.28 11.96
CA ILE A 271 35.97 31.23 12.22
C ILE A 271 34.83 31.04 11.20
N ASP A 272 35.15 30.88 9.91
CA ASP A 272 34.14 30.72 8.86
C ASP A 272 33.33 29.42 9.05
N GLN A 273 34.02 28.34 9.42
CA GLN A 273 33.40 27.06 9.76
C GLN A 273 32.49 27.20 10.97
N ALA A 274 32.94 27.89 12.02
CA ALA A 274 32.14 28.15 13.23
C ALA A 274 30.85 28.95 12.93
N ASN A 275 30.91 29.90 11.98
CA ASN A 275 29.72 30.65 11.55
C ASN A 275 28.75 29.76 10.76
N ARG A 276 29.27 28.93 9.85
CA ARG A 276 28.45 28.00 9.04
C ARG A 276 27.77 26.93 9.88
N VAL A 277 28.43 26.44 10.94
CA VAL A 277 27.86 25.49 11.91
C VAL A 277 26.56 25.99 12.51
N GLN A 278 26.49 27.27 12.89
CA GLN A 278 25.28 27.84 13.47
C GLN A 278 24.09 27.78 12.51
N GLU A 279 24.32 28.12 11.25
CA GLU A 279 23.28 28.07 10.22
C GLU A 279 22.77 26.63 10.02
N ILE A 280 23.69 25.65 10.03
CA ILE A 280 23.34 24.24 9.87
C ILE A 280 22.49 23.74 11.04
N TYR A 281 22.78 24.14 12.28
CA TYR A 281 21.95 23.80 13.45
C TYR A 281 20.57 24.43 13.39
N ASN A 282 20.48 25.73 13.10
CA ASN A 282 19.19 26.40 13.00
C ASN A 282 18.29 25.71 11.95
N ASN A 283 18.87 25.32 10.81
CA ASN A 283 18.17 24.53 9.80
C ASN A 283 17.86 23.11 10.30
N ASN A 284 18.73 22.49 11.10
CA ASN A 284 18.53 21.14 11.65
C ASN A 284 17.33 21.09 12.59
N ASP A 285 17.19 22.09 13.46
CA ASP A 285 16.07 22.19 14.41
C ASP A 285 14.74 22.33 13.66
N ALA A 286 14.70 23.16 12.61
CA ALA A 286 13.52 23.31 11.77
C ALA A 286 13.12 21.99 11.09
N TRP A 287 14.09 21.26 10.53
CA TRP A 287 13.85 19.95 9.92
C TRP A 287 13.48 18.86 10.93
N SER A 288 14.08 18.89 12.13
CA SER A 288 13.76 17.97 13.21
C SER A 288 12.29 18.08 13.60
N ALA A 289 11.77 19.31 13.76
CA ALA A 289 10.37 19.56 14.05
C ALA A 289 9.41 19.02 12.97
N LEU A 290 9.78 19.11 11.68
CA LEU A 290 9.00 18.54 10.58
C LEU A 290 9.00 17.01 10.59
N SER A 291 10.13 16.41 10.93
CA SER A 291 10.32 14.96 10.86
C SER A 291 9.66 14.16 12.00
N GLN A 292 9.20 14.82 13.07
CA GLN A 292 8.62 14.19 14.27
C GLN A 292 7.10 14.00 14.25
N ARG A 293 6.40 14.43 13.18
CA ARG A 293 4.94 14.26 13.10
C ARG A 293 4.56 12.77 12.93
N GLU A 294 4.01 12.15 13.98
CA GLU A 294 3.45 10.78 13.93
C GLU A 294 2.38 10.63 12.83
N ASP A 295 1.68 11.72 12.50
CA ASP A 295 0.70 11.82 11.42
C ASP A 295 1.25 11.38 10.04
N THR A 296 2.57 11.36 9.81
CA THR A 296 3.12 11.11 8.47
C THR A 296 2.90 9.68 7.99
N GLU A 297 3.16 8.69 8.84
CA GLU A 297 3.06 7.27 8.48
C GLU A 297 1.60 6.82 8.43
N GLU A 298 0.78 7.29 9.37
CA GLU A 298 -0.66 7.01 9.38
C GLU A 298 -1.38 7.61 8.17
N ASN A 299 -1.06 8.87 7.80
CA ASN A 299 -1.63 9.49 6.61
C ASN A 299 -1.21 8.76 5.32
N ALA A 300 0.05 8.33 5.22
CA ALA A 300 0.51 7.56 4.07
C ALA A 300 -0.21 6.20 3.96
N ALA A 301 -0.42 5.49 5.07
CA ALA A 301 -1.18 4.24 5.11
C ALA A 301 -2.66 4.47 4.74
N TYR A 302 -3.29 5.52 5.26
CA TYR A 302 -4.66 5.90 4.93
C TYR A 302 -4.84 6.24 3.44
N LEU A 303 -3.95 7.08 2.88
CA LEU A 303 -3.95 7.41 1.46
C LEU A 303 -3.69 6.17 0.59
N THR A 304 -2.85 5.25 1.04
CA THR A 304 -2.60 3.97 0.36
C THR A 304 -3.86 3.11 0.35
N PHE A 305 -4.58 3.02 1.46
CA PHE A 305 -5.86 2.32 1.53
C PHE A 305 -6.91 2.94 0.60
N GLN A 306 -7.12 4.26 0.71
CA GLN A 306 -8.07 4.98 -0.13
C GLN A 306 -7.77 4.81 -1.61
N SER A 307 -6.54 5.10 -2.03
CA SER A 307 -6.13 4.98 -3.44
C SER A 307 -6.22 3.55 -3.97
N SER A 308 -6.20 2.53 -3.11
CA SER A 308 -6.35 1.13 -3.53
C SER A 308 -7.81 0.71 -3.70
N VAL A 309 -8.72 1.19 -2.85
CA VAL A 309 -10.14 0.77 -2.86
C VAL A 309 -10.97 1.58 -3.85
N ILE A 310 -10.78 2.91 -3.87
CA ILE A 310 -11.57 3.87 -4.65
C ILE A 310 -11.59 3.54 -6.16
N PRO A 311 -10.47 3.25 -6.84
CA PRO A 311 -10.49 2.98 -8.28
C PRO A 311 -11.17 1.65 -8.64
N ALA A 312 -11.35 0.74 -7.69
CA ALA A 312 -11.93 -0.59 -7.96
C ALA A 312 -13.40 -0.72 -7.52
N LEU A 313 -13.88 0.17 -6.65
CA LEU A 313 -15.20 0.05 -6.01
C LEU A 313 -16.36 0.08 -7.01
N PRO A 314 -16.46 1.01 -7.98
CA PRO A 314 -17.59 1.05 -8.90
C PRO A 314 -17.68 -0.21 -9.77
N GLY A 315 -16.55 -0.69 -10.31
CA GLY A 315 -16.50 -1.92 -11.08
C GLY A 315 -16.87 -3.16 -10.25
N ALA A 316 -16.43 -3.26 -8.99
CA ALA A 316 -16.78 -4.37 -8.11
C ALA A 316 -18.30 -4.42 -7.85
N ILE A 317 -18.92 -3.27 -7.59
CA ILE A 317 -20.39 -3.16 -7.42
C ILE A 317 -21.11 -3.54 -8.72
N LEU A 318 -20.59 -3.13 -9.88
CA LEU A 318 -21.16 -3.49 -11.18
C LEU A 318 -21.12 -5.01 -11.43
N MET A 319 -20.06 -5.70 -11.00
CA MET A 319 -20.00 -7.16 -11.07
C MET A 319 -21.07 -7.83 -10.21
N VAL A 320 -21.32 -7.32 -9.01
CA VAL A 320 -22.42 -7.78 -8.16
C VAL A 320 -23.77 -7.55 -8.83
N ALA A 321 -23.95 -6.42 -9.54
CA ALA A 321 -25.16 -6.18 -10.33
C ALA A 321 -25.34 -7.27 -11.42
N GLY A 322 -24.23 -7.67 -12.07
CA GLY A 322 -24.20 -8.81 -13.00
C GLY A 322 -24.63 -10.12 -12.35
N ILE A 323 -24.16 -10.42 -11.14
CA ILE A 323 -24.63 -11.59 -10.36
C ILE A 323 -26.13 -11.48 -10.07
N GLY A 324 -26.62 -10.31 -9.66
CA GLY A 324 -28.05 -10.07 -9.44
C GLY A 324 -28.91 -10.35 -10.68
N PHE A 325 -28.42 -9.96 -11.86
CA PHE A 325 -29.04 -10.31 -13.14
C PHE A 325 -29.06 -11.84 -13.37
N LEU A 326 -27.94 -12.53 -13.15
CA LEU A 326 -27.87 -13.99 -13.28
C LEU A 326 -28.83 -14.70 -12.32
N ILE A 327 -28.92 -14.28 -11.06
CA ILE A 327 -29.86 -14.84 -10.07
C ILE A 327 -31.31 -14.65 -10.54
N THR A 328 -31.64 -13.50 -11.12
CA THR A 328 -32.98 -13.23 -11.65
C THR A 328 -33.29 -14.14 -12.84
N ARG A 329 -32.33 -14.38 -13.73
CA ARG A 329 -32.49 -15.34 -14.84
C ARG A 329 -32.62 -16.78 -14.35
N LEU A 330 -31.84 -17.17 -13.34
CA LEU A 330 -31.94 -18.46 -12.70
C LEU A 330 -33.33 -18.67 -12.07
N SER A 331 -33.88 -17.65 -11.41
CA SER A 331 -35.25 -17.70 -10.89
C SER A 331 -36.29 -17.93 -11.99
N LEU A 332 -36.18 -17.25 -13.13
CA LEU A 332 -37.09 -17.46 -14.26
C LEU A 332 -37.00 -18.90 -14.81
N LEU A 333 -35.79 -19.46 -14.89
CA LEU A 333 -35.58 -20.85 -15.28
C LEU A 333 -36.23 -21.80 -14.27
N MET A 334 -36.01 -21.59 -12.97
CA MET A 334 -36.61 -22.40 -11.91
C MET A 334 -38.15 -22.32 -11.92
N LYS A 335 -38.71 -21.14 -12.22
CA LYS A 335 -40.16 -20.94 -12.38
C LYS A 335 -40.71 -21.72 -13.57
N TYR A 336 -40.00 -21.72 -14.70
CA TYR A 336 -40.37 -22.52 -15.87
C TYR A 336 -40.35 -24.03 -15.55
N VAL A 337 -39.27 -24.53 -14.95
CA VAL A 337 -39.14 -25.94 -14.56
C VAL A 337 -40.22 -26.34 -13.54
N SER A 338 -40.52 -25.49 -12.56
CA SER A 338 -41.59 -25.72 -11.58
C SER A 338 -42.98 -25.80 -12.22
N GLY A 339 -43.20 -25.16 -13.37
CA GLY A 339 -44.45 -25.24 -14.11
C GLY A 339 -44.63 -26.57 -14.85
N GLN A 340 -43.53 -27.22 -15.23
CA GLN A 340 -43.53 -28.49 -15.95
C GLN A 340 -43.52 -29.71 -15.03
N SER A 341 -42.64 -29.71 -14.03
CA SER A 341 -42.47 -30.85 -13.12
C SER A 341 -41.92 -30.42 -11.77
N GLU A 342 -42.66 -30.74 -10.71
CA GLU A 342 -42.27 -30.45 -9.33
C GLU A 342 -41.07 -31.29 -8.88
N ARG A 343 -40.92 -32.52 -9.41
CA ARG A 343 -39.74 -33.35 -9.14
C ARG A 343 -38.49 -32.73 -9.74
N ALA A 344 -38.57 -32.26 -10.99
CA ALA A 344 -37.45 -31.62 -11.67
C ALA A 344 -37.01 -30.34 -10.94
N PHE A 345 -37.97 -29.54 -10.44
CA PHE A 345 -37.68 -28.36 -9.63
C PHE A 345 -36.92 -28.73 -8.35
N LEU A 346 -37.39 -29.73 -7.61
CA LEU A 346 -36.77 -30.15 -6.36
C LEU A 346 -35.34 -30.64 -6.59
N SER A 347 -35.12 -31.46 -7.63
CA SER A 347 -33.79 -31.92 -8.01
C SER A 347 -32.87 -30.75 -8.32
N LEU A 348 -33.30 -29.80 -9.17
CA LEU A 348 -32.49 -28.62 -9.51
C LEU A 348 -32.16 -27.78 -8.27
N ALA A 349 -33.14 -27.50 -7.42
CA ALA A 349 -32.96 -26.69 -6.22
C ALA A 349 -31.99 -27.36 -5.22
N LEU A 350 -32.12 -28.68 -5.01
CA LEU A 350 -31.20 -29.44 -4.16
C LEU A 350 -29.80 -29.52 -4.76
N THR A 351 -29.65 -29.71 -6.07
CA THR A 351 -28.33 -29.72 -6.72
C THR A 351 -27.64 -28.36 -6.56
N LEU A 352 -28.33 -27.25 -6.79
CA LEU A 352 -27.79 -25.90 -6.58
C LEU A 352 -27.43 -25.65 -5.11
N GLY A 353 -28.27 -26.13 -4.18
CA GLY A 353 -28.02 -26.07 -2.74
C GLY A 353 -26.79 -26.87 -2.30
N LEU A 354 -26.62 -28.09 -2.83
CA LEU A 354 -25.46 -28.93 -2.55
C LEU A 354 -24.18 -28.35 -3.16
N LEU A 355 -24.25 -27.84 -4.40
CA LEU A 355 -23.12 -27.18 -5.04
C LEU A 355 -22.69 -25.92 -4.28
N SER A 356 -23.63 -25.08 -3.86
CA SER A 356 -23.33 -23.88 -3.05
C SER A 356 -22.75 -24.24 -1.68
N SER A 357 -23.30 -25.26 -1.01
CA SER A 357 -22.75 -25.76 0.26
C SER A 357 -21.32 -26.29 0.07
N GLY A 358 -21.09 -27.13 -0.94
CA GLY A 358 -19.74 -27.62 -1.27
C GLY A 358 -18.75 -26.50 -1.60
N LEU A 359 -19.21 -25.45 -2.30
CA LEU A 359 -18.41 -24.26 -2.56
C LEU A 359 -18.11 -23.47 -1.27
N ILE A 360 -19.06 -23.36 -0.34
CA ILE A 360 -18.82 -22.77 0.99
C ILE A 360 -17.75 -23.57 1.75
N LEU A 361 -17.81 -24.91 1.73
CA LEU A 361 -16.77 -25.74 2.34
C LEU A 361 -15.39 -25.48 1.73
N TYR A 362 -15.34 -25.40 0.40
CA TYR A 362 -14.11 -25.13 -0.32
C TYR A 362 -13.52 -23.75 0.01
N LEU A 363 -14.36 -22.72 0.10
CA LEU A 363 -13.94 -21.33 0.31
C LEU A 363 -13.65 -20.99 1.78
N THR A 364 -14.38 -21.57 2.72
CA THR A 364 -14.28 -21.23 4.16
C THR A 364 -13.48 -22.26 4.97
N HIS A 365 -13.26 -23.45 4.41
CA HIS A 365 -12.72 -24.62 5.12
C HIS A 365 -13.48 -24.99 6.40
N SER A 366 -14.72 -24.52 6.57
CA SER A 366 -15.54 -24.75 7.77
C SER A 366 -16.60 -25.81 7.51
N ILE A 367 -16.46 -26.97 8.19
CA ILE A 367 -17.45 -28.05 8.17
C ILE A 367 -18.78 -27.58 8.76
N LEU A 368 -18.77 -26.69 9.77
CA LEU A 368 -19.98 -26.14 10.36
C LEU A 368 -20.77 -25.27 9.38
N ALA A 369 -20.08 -24.42 8.62
CA ALA A 369 -20.71 -23.60 7.58
C ALA A 369 -21.30 -24.47 6.45
N PHE A 370 -20.58 -25.52 6.05
CA PHE A 370 -21.07 -26.54 5.10
C PHE A 370 -22.31 -27.26 5.63
N ALA A 371 -22.28 -27.75 6.86
CA ALA A 371 -23.41 -28.46 7.46
C ALA A 371 -24.63 -27.55 7.61
N ALA A 372 -24.44 -26.31 8.07
CA ALA A 372 -25.51 -25.34 8.22
C ALA A 372 -26.15 -24.96 6.87
N SER A 373 -25.34 -24.70 5.83
CA SER A 373 -25.85 -24.41 4.48
C SER A 373 -26.52 -25.62 3.84
N GLY A 374 -25.97 -26.82 4.02
CA GLY A 374 -26.55 -28.08 3.56
C GLY A 374 -27.91 -28.35 4.20
N LEU A 375 -28.03 -28.14 5.51
CA LEU A 375 -29.29 -28.23 6.24
C LEU A 375 -30.30 -27.19 5.73
N ALA A 376 -29.89 -25.93 5.58
CA ALA A 376 -30.73 -24.87 5.04
C ALA A 376 -31.27 -25.20 3.64
N CYS A 377 -30.46 -25.82 2.78
CA CYS A 377 -30.89 -26.30 1.47
C CYS A 377 -31.81 -27.53 1.57
N GLY A 378 -31.55 -28.43 2.54
CA GLY A 378 -32.39 -29.59 2.82
C GLY A 378 -33.82 -29.21 3.22
N PHE A 379 -34.02 -28.06 3.87
CA PHE A 379 -35.35 -27.55 4.23
C PHE A 379 -36.29 -27.32 3.03
N ILE A 380 -35.78 -27.21 1.81
CA ILE A 380 -36.61 -27.13 0.59
C ILE A 380 -37.48 -28.39 0.41
N ALA A 381 -37.03 -29.53 0.92
CA ALA A 381 -37.80 -30.77 0.89
C ALA A 381 -39.02 -30.75 1.84
N VAL A 382 -39.03 -29.85 2.84
CA VAL A 382 -40.14 -29.68 3.77
C VAL A 382 -41.25 -28.90 3.07
N ARG A 383 -42.43 -29.53 2.98
CA ARG A 383 -43.58 -29.00 2.24
C ARG A 383 -44.80 -28.86 3.13
N PRO A 384 -45.60 -27.80 2.98
CA PRO A 384 -46.90 -27.74 3.63
C PRO A 384 -47.82 -28.83 3.07
N LYS A 385 -48.52 -29.54 3.96
CA LYS A 385 -49.50 -30.59 3.59
C LYS A 385 -50.68 -30.02 2.77
N PHE A 386 -51.04 -28.77 3.03
CA PHE A 386 -52.12 -28.07 2.35
C PHE A 386 -51.57 -26.82 1.66
N THR A 387 -51.85 -26.67 0.37
CA THR A 387 -51.45 -25.49 -0.41
C THR A 387 -52.68 -24.77 -0.97
N ARG A 388 -52.66 -23.44 -0.92
CA ARG A 388 -53.70 -22.61 -1.53
C ARG A 388 -53.71 -22.81 -3.05
N ARG A 389 -54.91 -22.88 -3.66
CA ARG A 389 -55.08 -23.04 -5.12
C ARG A 389 -54.55 -21.84 -5.92
N LYS A 390 -54.66 -20.63 -5.39
CA LYS A 390 -54.08 -19.41 -5.99
C LYS A 390 -53.08 -18.78 -5.00
N PRO A 391 -51.81 -18.63 -5.37
CA PRO A 391 -50.86 -17.90 -4.55
C PRO A 391 -51.25 -16.40 -4.51
N PRO A 392 -50.96 -15.68 -3.41
CA PRO A 392 -51.14 -14.23 -3.35
C PRO A 392 -50.23 -13.52 -4.36
N GLU A 393 -50.63 -12.33 -4.81
CA GLU A 393 -49.87 -11.54 -5.80
C GLU A 393 -48.49 -11.08 -5.29
N GLY A 394 -48.28 -11.09 -3.97
CA GLY A 394 -47.01 -10.81 -3.33
C GLY A 394 -46.81 -11.63 -2.05
N LEU A 395 -45.55 -11.77 -1.62
CA LEU A 395 -45.17 -12.55 -0.44
C LEU A 395 -45.30 -11.77 0.89
N GLY A 396 -45.77 -10.51 0.83
CA GLY A 396 -45.99 -9.64 1.98
C GLY A 396 -44.78 -8.78 2.36
N PRO A 397 -44.99 -7.77 3.25
CA PRO A 397 -43.98 -6.79 3.61
C PRO A 397 -42.83 -7.37 4.44
N LEU A 398 -43.09 -8.34 5.31
CA LEU A 398 -42.05 -8.99 6.14
C LEU A 398 -41.05 -9.80 5.29
N PHE A 399 -41.54 -10.55 4.30
CA PHE A 399 -40.67 -11.27 3.36
C PHE A 399 -39.85 -10.29 2.49
N THR A 400 -40.48 -9.18 2.09
CA THR A 400 -39.81 -8.08 1.39
C THR A 400 -38.69 -7.49 2.23
N PHE A 401 -38.95 -7.24 3.52
CA PHE A 401 -37.97 -6.73 4.48
C PHE A 401 -36.81 -7.71 4.70
N ALA A 402 -37.09 -9.02 4.81
CA ALA A 402 -36.04 -10.03 4.91
C ALA A 402 -35.09 -10.01 3.70
N ASN A 403 -35.65 -9.93 2.47
CA ASN A 403 -34.84 -9.77 1.26
C ASN A 403 -34.07 -8.44 1.24
N LEU A 404 -34.69 -7.36 1.72
CA LEU A 404 -34.07 -6.05 1.83
C LEU A 404 -32.88 -6.04 2.82
N MET A 405 -32.83 -6.94 3.79
CA MET A 405 -31.67 -7.07 4.69
C MET A 405 -30.58 -7.98 4.10
N LEU A 406 -30.98 -9.05 3.42
CA LEU A 406 -30.03 -9.98 2.80
C LEU A 406 -29.32 -9.39 1.57
N ALA A 407 -30.02 -8.64 0.72
CA ALA A 407 -29.45 -8.12 -0.52
C ALA A 407 -28.31 -7.11 -0.30
N PRO A 408 -28.41 -6.08 0.57
CA PRO A 408 -27.30 -5.18 0.87
C PRO A 408 -26.12 -5.91 1.54
N SER A 409 -26.41 -6.86 2.43
CA SER A 409 -25.37 -7.68 3.08
C SER A 409 -24.58 -8.50 2.05
N PHE A 410 -25.30 -9.16 1.13
CA PHE A 410 -24.70 -9.87 0.00
C PHE A 410 -23.91 -8.92 -0.90
N LEU A 411 -24.47 -7.74 -1.21
CA LEU A 411 -23.83 -6.75 -2.06
C LEU A 411 -22.51 -6.26 -1.46
N LEU A 412 -22.50 -5.95 -0.16
CA LEU A 412 -21.30 -5.52 0.54
C LEU A 412 -20.22 -6.61 0.54
N LEU A 413 -20.56 -7.83 0.99
CA LEU A 413 -19.60 -8.94 1.09
C LEU A 413 -19.02 -9.32 -0.28
N THR A 414 -19.87 -9.38 -1.30
CA THR A 414 -19.43 -9.75 -2.66
C THR A 414 -18.62 -8.62 -3.32
N SER A 415 -18.96 -7.35 -3.06
CA SER A 415 -18.16 -6.22 -3.53
C SER A 415 -16.78 -6.21 -2.88
N LEU A 416 -16.71 -6.45 -1.55
CA LEU A 416 -15.44 -6.58 -0.83
C LEU A 416 -14.61 -7.77 -1.33
N PHE A 417 -15.24 -8.90 -1.64
CA PHE A 417 -14.58 -10.02 -2.29
C PHE A 417 -13.96 -9.62 -3.63
N PHE A 418 -14.71 -8.98 -4.52
CA PHE A 418 -14.14 -8.55 -5.80
C PHE A 418 -13.05 -7.50 -5.64
N LEU A 419 -13.24 -6.51 -4.77
CA LEU A 419 -12.24 -5.50 -4.40
C LEU A 419 -10.93 -6.14 -3.96
N SER A 420 -10.98 -7.12 -3.06
CA SER A 420 -9.81 -7.84 -2.54
C SER A 420 -8.98 -8.55 -3.62
N ARG A 421 -9.59 -8.84 -4.79
CA ARG A 421 -8.96 -9.51 -5.92
C ARG A 421 -8.46 -8.56 -7.01
N THR A 422 -8.72 -7.26 -6.87
CA THR A 422 -8.27 -6.25 -7.84
C THR A 422 -6.79 -5.93 -7.66
N ILE A 423 -6.15 -5.52 -8.76
CA ILE A 423 -4.71 -5.21 -8.78
C ILE A 423 -4.34 -4.12 -7.76
N PRO A 424 -5.03 -2.97 -7.66
CA PRO A 424 -4.67 -1.92 -6.70
C PRO A 424 -4.62 -2.42 -5.26
N VAL A 425 -5.61 -3.22 -4.85
CA VAL A 425 -5.70 -3.78 -3.50
C VAL A 425 -4.63 -4.83 -3.27
N VAL A 426 -4.49 -5.82 -4.15
CA VAL A 426 -3.48 -6.88 -4.01
C VAL A 426 -2.06 -6.31 -4.04
N ALA A 427 -1.82 -5.29 -4.86
CA ALA A 427 -0.53 -4.64 -4.96
C ALA A 427 -0.15 -3.96 -3.64
N ASN A 428 -1.10 -3.34 -2.94
CA ASN A 428 -0.87 -2.54 -1.74
C ASN A 428 -1.27 -3.21 -0.42
N ILE A 429 -1.74 -4.45 -0.43
CA ILE A 429 -2.28 -5.13 0.77
C ILE A 429 -1.32 -5.15 1.96
N GLU A 430 -0.02 -5.34 1.70
CA GLU A 430 1.03 -5.32 2.73
C GLU A 430 1.24 -3.94 3.36
N ALA A 431 0.89 -2.87 2.65
CA ALA A 431 1.07 -1.50 3.09
C ALA A 431 -0.11 -0.99 3.93
N PHE A 432 -1.22 -1.74 4.04
CA PHE A 432 -2.37 -1.28 4.78
C PHE A 432 -2.07 -1.09 6.27
N ASN A 433 -1.10 -1.80 6.84
CA ASN A 433 -0.66 -1.77 8.26
C ASN A 433 -1.79 -1.88 9.33
N MET A 434 -3.05 -1.88 8.89
CA MET A 434 -4.24 -2.14 9.65
C MET A 434 -4.42 -3.66 9.68
N GLN A 435 -4.77 -4.20 10.85
CA GLN A 435 -5.11 -5.61 11.08
C GLN A 435 -6.42 -6.01 10.38
N ILE A 436 -6.62 -5.62 9.12
CA ILE A 436 -7.79 -5.95 8.34
C ILE A 436 -7.52 -7.31 7.69
N ASP A 437 -7.66 -8.37 8.47
CA ASP A 437 -7.70 -9.77 8.02
C ASP A 437 -8.80 -10.01 6.95
N LEU A 438 -9.67 -9.02 6.74
CA LEU A 438 -10.76 -9.04 5.78
C LEU A 438 -10.27 -9.15 4.33
N PHE A 439 -9.14 -8.53 3.97
CA PHE A 439 -8.62 -8.57 2.60
C PHE A 439 -7.62 -9.72 2.38
N SER A 440 -6.97 -10.21 3.43
CA SER A 440 -6.03 -11.34 3.34
C SER A 440 -6.76 -12.66 3.06
N ASN A 441 -7.97 -12.84 3.60
CA ASN A 441 -8.82 -14.00 3.39
C ASN A 441 -10.03 -13.71 2.48
N ALA A 442 -9.77 -13.25 1.26
CA ALA A 442 -10.80 -12.98 0.25
C ALA A 442 -11.84 -14.10 0.10
N ASP A 443 -11.41 -15.37 0.13
CA ASP A 443 -12.29 -16.53 -0.05
C ASP A 443 -13.33 -16.67 1.06
N LEU A 444 -12.99 -16.23 2.28
CA LEU A 444 -13.95 -16.17 3.39
C LEU A 444 -15.11 -15.23 3.07
N LEU A 445 -14.84 -14.07 2.45
CA LEU A 445 -15.89 -13.11 2.07
C LEU A 445 -16.85 -13.69 1.03
N ALA A 446 -16.33 -14.43 0.04
CA ALA A 446 -17.15 -15.14 -0.92
C ALA A 446 -17.99 -16.23 -0.23
N GLY A 447 -17.40 -17.00 0.67
CA GLY A 447 -18.11 -18.00 1.46
C GLY A 447 -19.23 -17.41 2.33
N LEU A 448 -18.98 -16.28 3.00
CA LEU A 448 -19.98 -15.55 3.78
C LEU A 448 -21.10 -15.00 2.89
N SER A 449 -20.79 -14.50 1.69
CA SER A 449 -21.81 -14.06 0.73
C SER A 449 -22.72 -15.21 0.30
N LEU A 450 -22.15 -16.41 0.06
CA LEU A 450 -22.93 -17.60 -0.26
C LEU A 450 -23.79 -18.06 0.92
N LEU A 451 -23.31 -17.95 2.16
CA LEU A 451 -24.13 -18.23 3.34
C LEU A 451 -25.34 -17.29 3.43
N VAL A 452 -25.16 -16.00 3.13
CA VAL A 452 -26.28 -15.04 3.05
C VAL A 452 -27.28 -15.47 1.97
N LEU A 453 -26.81 -15.95 0.81
CA LEU A 453 -27.68 -16.48 -0.23
C LEU A 453 -28.41 -17.76 0.24
N CYS A 454 -27.74 -18.66 0.96
CA CYS A 454 -28.32 -19.87 1.54
C CYS A 454 -29.45 -19.57 2.54
N MET A 455 -29.45 -18.41 3.22
CA MET A 455 -30.55 -18.02 4.10
C MET A 455 -31.88 -17.87 3.35
N LEU A 456 -31.88 -17.55 2.04
CA LEU A 456 -33.11 -17.55 1.25
C LEU A 456 -33.71 -18.96 1.11
N TYR A 457 -32.87 -19.99 1.06
CA TYR A 457 -33.30 -21.38 1.01
C TYR A 457 -33.89 -21.87 2.33
N LEU A 458 -33.53 -21.24 3.46
CA LEU A 458 -34.15 -21.48 4.76
C LEU A 458 -35.45 -20.70 4.95
N ILE A 459 -35.47 -19.42 4.56
CA ILE A 459 -36.63 -18.53 4.75
C ILE A 459 -37.78 -18.97 3.84
N SER A 460 -37.50 -19.41 2.62
CA SER A 460 -38.56 -19.71 1.63
C SER A 460 -39.47 -20.88 2.07
N PRO A 461 -38.97 -22.03 2.55
CA PRO A 461 -39.79 -23.12 3.07
C PRO A 461 -40.56 -22.74 4.35
N LEU A 462 -39.93 -21.99 5.27
CA LEU A 462 -40.59 -21.52 6.49
C LEU A 462 -41.78 -20.60 6.15
N TRP A 463 -41.57 -19.69 5.20
CA TRP A 463 -42.60 -18.78 4.73
C TRP A 463 -43.71 -19.52 3.96
N ALA A 464 -43.32 -20.49 3.13
CA ALA A 464 -44.24 -21.36 2.42
C ALA A 464 -45.14 -22.16 3.38
N PHE A 465 -44.58 -22.65 4.49
CA PHE A 465 -45.31 -23.34 5.54
C PHE A 465 -46.29 -22.41 6.25
N ALA A 466 -45.83 -21.24 6.69
CA ALA A 466 -46.68 -20.26 7.38
C ALA A 466 -47.85 -19.78 6.50
N GLN A 467 -47.61 -19.50 5.23
CA GLN A 467 -48.61 -18.96 4.30
C GLN A 467 -49.39 -20.05 3.53
N HIS A 468 -49.07 -21.33 3.72
CA HIS A 468 -49.66 -22.45 2.99
C HIS A 468 -49.53 -22.29 1.47
N ILE A 469 -48.35 -21.90 1.00
CA ILE A 469 -48.00 -21.70 -0.42
C ILE A 469 -47.00 -22.79 -0.84
N ARG A 470 -46.94 -23.14 -2.12
CA ARG A 470 -45.90 -24.03 -2.64
C ARG A 470 -44.52 -23.42 -2.45
N THR A 471 -43.59 -24.16 -1.82
CA THR A 471 -42.19 -23.73 -1.61
C THR A 471 -41.51 -23.27 -2.89
N ALA A 472 -41.80 -23.92 -4.01
CA ALA A 472 -41.26 -23.54 -5.31
C ALA A 472 -41.63 -22.11 -5.75
N VAL A 473 -42.87 -21.69 -5.48
CA VAL A 473 -43.35 -20.34 -5.82
C VAL A 473 -42.68 -19.31 -4.93
N VAL A 474 -42.56 -19.59 -3.62
CA VAL A 474 -41.93 -18.66 -2.67
C VAL A 474 -40.44 -18.49 -2.97
N LEU A 475 -39.71 -19.59 -3.20
CA LEU A 475 -38.28 -19.53 -3.49
C LEU A 475 -37.99 -18.82 -4.83
N THR A 476 -38.77 -19.11 -5.87
CA THR A 476 -38.57 -18.45 -7.18
C THR A 476 -38.84 -16.95 -7.10
N GLU A 477 -39.97 -16.53 -6.52
CA GLU A 477 -40.24 -15.09 -6.36
C GLU A 477 -39.26 -14.43 -5.38
N GLY A 478 -38.77 -15.14 -4.35
CA GLY A 478 -37.70 -14.67 -3.46
C GLY A 478 -36.38 -14.42 -4.18
N LEU A 479 -35.88 -15.41 -4.94
CA LEU A 479 -34.66 -15.26 -5.74
C LEU A 479 -34.79 -14.16 -6.79
N LYS A 480 -35.97 -14.02 -7.43
CA LYS A 480 -36.23 -12.94 -8.38
C LYS A 480 -36.19 -11.58 -7.71
N MET A 481 -36.83 -11.45 -6.55
CA MET A 481 -36.84 -10.22 -5.76
C MET A 481 -35.43 -9.84 -5.32
N PHE A 482 -34.72 -10.78 -4.70
CA PHE A 482 -33.33 -10.62 -4.28
C PHE A 482 -32.41 -10.23 -5.45
N GLY A 483 -32.44 -10.96 -6.55
CA GLY A 483 -31.63 -10.67 -7.74
C GLY A 483 -31.96 -9.33 -8.38
N SER A 484 -33.25 -8.96 -8.44
CA SER A 484 -33.68 -7.66 -8.96
C SER A 484 -33.27 -6.50 -8.06
N MET A 485 -33.28 -6.69 -6.73
CA MET A 485 -32.77 -5.70 -5.77
C MET A 485 -31.27 -5.51 -5.93
N LEU A 486 -30.49 -6.61 -5.99
CA LEU A 486 -29.05 -6.55 -6.23
C LEU A 486 -28.71 -5.84 -7.54
N LEU A 487 -29.41 -6.18 -8.63
CA LEU A 487 -29.23 -5.52 -9.91
C LEU A 487 -29.52 -4.03 -9.80
N THR A 488 -30.66 -3.64 -9.25
CA THR A 488 -31.07 -2.24 -9.16
C THR A 488 -30.13 -1.43 -8.27
N MET A 489 -29.86 -1.92 -7.06
CA MET A 489 -28.95 -1.28 -6.10
C MET A 489 -27.54 -1.18 -6.68
N GLY A 490 -27.03 -2.26 -7.28
CA GLY A 490 -25.70 -2.28 -7.88
C GLY A 490 -25.57 -1.29 -9.04
N LEU A 491 -26.54 -1.20 -9.94
CA LEU A 491 -26.53 -0.23 -11.03
C LEU A 491 -26.58 1.21 -10.50
N VAL A 492 -27.49 1.50 -9.56
CA VAL A 492 -27.61 2.84 -8.94
C VAL A 492 -26.31 3.23 -8.23
N PHE A 493 -25.78 2.36 -7.37
CA PHE A 493 -24.54 2.63 -6.66
C PHE A 493 -23.35 2.76 -7.61
N THR A 494 -23.26 1.99 -8.69
CA THR A 494 -22.19 2.14 -9.68
C THR A 494 -22.23 3.54 -10.31
N VAL A 495 -23.41 3.99 -10.75
CA VAL A 495 -23.58 5.31 -11.40
C VAL A 495 -23.24 6.44 -10.44
N VAL A 496 -23.62 6.33 -9.16
CA VAL A 496 -23.36 7.37 -8.13
C VAL A 496 -21.92 7.30 -7.61
N ALA A 497 -21.38 6.11 -7.37
CA ALA A 497 -20.05 5.94 -6.80
C ALA A 497 -18.96 6.35 -7.79
N THR A 498 -19.16 6.17 -9.10
CA THR A 498 -18.15 6.50 -10.11
C THR A 498 -17.66 7.96 -10.05
N PRO A 499 -18.53 8.99 -10.12
CA PRO A 499 -18.07 10.39 -10.01
C PRO A 499 -17.47 10.71 -8.65
N ILE A 500 -17.99 10.12 -7.56
CA ILE A 500 -17.44 10.29 -6.22
C ILE A 500 -16.01 9.73 -6.15
N CYS A 501 -15.79 8.54 -6.71
CA CYS A 501 -14.48 7.90 -6.73
C CYS A 501 -13.48 8.69 -7.59
N ILE A 502 -13.92 9.24 -8.73
CA ILE A 502 -13.07 10.12 -9.54
C ILE A 502 -12.64 11.36 -8.74
N TYR A 503 -13.57 11.99 -8.02
CA TYR A 503 -13.27 13.16 -7.20
C TYR A 503 -12.21 12.87 -6.13
N PHE A 504 -12.36 11.76 -5.40
CA PHE A 504 -11.36 11.39 -4.38
C PHE A 504 -10.02 10.96 -4.98
N GLU A 505 -10.03 10.29 -6.14
CA GLU A 505 -8.80 9.94 -6.86
C GLU A 505 -8.03 11.21 -7.28
N ASP A 506 -8.73 12.21 -7.80
CA ASP A 506 -8.15 13.51 -8.19
C ASP A 506 -7.50 14.24 -7.01
N GLN A 507 -7.98 14.02 -5.78
CA GLN A 507 -7.38 14.56 -4.56
C GLN A 507 -6.19 13.72 -4.08
N ALA A 508 -6.31 12.39 -4.10
CA ALA A 508 -5.28 11.50 -3.61
C ALA A 508 -4.04 11.47 -4.51
N GLN A 509 -4.22 11.54 -5.83
CA GLN A 509 -3.15 11.45 -6.81
C GLN A 509 -2.05 12.52 -6.65
N PRO A 510 -2.34 13.83 -6.57
CA PRO A 510 -1.30 14.84 -6.39
C PRO A 510 -0.56 14.70 -5.07
N ILE A 511 -1.27 14.31 -4.01
CA ILE A 511 -0.67 14.06 -2.69
C ILE A 511 0.32 12.90 -2.77
N LEU A 512 -0.12 11.74 -3.23
CA LEU A 512 0.75 10.55 -3.36
C LEU A 512 1.90 10.77 -4.35
N LYS A 513 1.67 11.53 -5.42
CA LYS A 513 2.73 11.97 -6.34
C LYS A 513 3.78 12.78 -5.61
N SER A 514 3.38 13.77 -4.82
CA SER A 514 4.32 14.61 -4.06
C SER A 514 5.12 13.79 -3.05
N LEU A 515 4.50 12.81 -2.37
CA LEU A 515 5.19 11.87 -1.47
C LEU A 515 6.25 11.02 -2.19
N VAL A 516 5.95 10.52 -3.40
CA VAL A 516 6.91 9.74 -4.18
C VAL A 516 8.03 10.59 -4.76
N GLU A 517 7.73 11.79 -5.26
CA GLU A 517 8.74 12.65 -5.90
C GLU A 517 9.65 13.31 -4.87
N ASN A 518 9.05 13.91 -3.83
CA ASN A 518 9.73 14.69 -2.80
C ASN A 518 8.87 14.85 -1.54
N GLU A 519 8.86 13.81 -0.71
CA GLU A 519 8.09 13.73 0.54
C GLU A 519 8.26 14.96 1.46
N PRO A 520 9.48 15.51 1.68
CA PRO A 520 9.66 16.74 2.46
C PRO A 520 8.83 17.94 2.00
N THR A 521 8.70 18.15 0.69
CA THR A 521 7.98 19.32 0.15
C THR A 521 6.49 19.23 0.41
N TYR A 522 5.93 18.03 0.50
CA TYR A 522 4.53 17.85 0.88
C TYR A 522 4.26 18.39 2.29
N TYR A 523 5.11 18.06 3.27
CA TYR A 523 4.91 18.47 4.66
C TYR A 523 5.26 19.93 4.95
N VAL A 524 6.10 20.56 4.12
CA VAL A 524 6.41 21.99 4.21
C VAL A 524 5.34 22.86 3.55
N GLY A 525 4.61 22.32 2.57
CA GLY A 525 3.53 23.03 1.87
C GLY A 525 2.17 23.00 2.58
N LEU A 526 2.02 22.17 3.62
CA LEU A 526 0.88 22.12 4.54
C LEU A 526 1.05 23.15 5.66
#